data_AF-A0A222WRQ9-F1
#
_entry.id   AF-A0A222WRQ9-F1
#
_cell.length_a   1.000
_cell.length_b   1.000
_cell.length_c   1.000
_cell.angle_alpha   90.00
_cell.angle_beta   90.00
_cell.angle_gamma   90.00
#
_symmetry.space_group_name_H-M   'P 1'
#
loop_
_entity.id
_entity.type
_entity.pdbx_description
1 polymer ?
#
loop_
_entity_poly.entity_id
_entity_poly.type
_entity_poly.pdbx_seq_one_letter_code
_entity_poly.pdbx_strand_id
1 'polypeptide(L)'
;MGITKNKKMLIKGAGKFMAKIPNRDELITIGTLNNMLLDIQLDMQDIEGGDSSVPLDALLRKKTIDITAQDAKFDLNLVRLVLGSKLREGVSGASYRLVTETVTVPGESPYQVLLTEAAATSPAIKAYEDVITGTDVTTGVTVTGNKAVFETALAGKKVVIVYPVALSGVQQDDDGFVWELEEKHVIQEVNGKCEAELVFGTSLYTTPEISVRTLTGNKLLKQLSNGTPTEEQYLVEGGKLIFNAALKDVAIYVNYKRNEVVDVLDISSRDLPLTVHLVHDGRFEQKDGSVQGYQTELYQCRVKSNFTIDAQRQQASTHSVTLTVIDPERFDNKLGTIKRYEVATASANN
;
A
#
# COMPACT_ATOMS: atom_id res chain seq x y z
N MET A 1 13.25 -45.41 -24.64
CA MET A 1 14.18 -44.39 -24.08
C MET A 1 14.34 -43.27 -25.11
N GLY A 2 13.52 -42.22 -25.01
CA GLY A 2 13.65 -41.06 -25.89
C GLY A 2 14.80 -40.19 -25.42
N ILE A 3 15.86 -40.08 -26.22
CA ILE A 3 17.00 -39.19 -25.97
C ILE A 3 16.47 -37.76 -26.05
N THR A 4 16.23 -37.11 -24.90
CA THR A 4 15.90 -35.68 -24.82
C THR A 4 17.13 -34.86 -25.19
N LYS A 5 17.36 -34.71 -26.49
CA LYS A 5 18.36 -33.78 -27.02
C LYS A 5 18.01 -32.38 -26.52
N ASN A 6 19.02 -31.66 -26.03
CA ASN A 6 18.92 -30.24 -25.68
C ASN A 6 18.42 -29.45 -26.90
N LYS A 7 17.14 -29.04 -26.90
CA LYS A 7 16.51 -28.29 -28.00
C LYS A 7 16.57 -26.80 -27.72
N LYS A 8 16.99 -25.99 -28.69
CA LYS A 8 16.91 -24.52 -28.62
C LYS A 8 15.45 -24.09 -28.41
N MET A 9 15.24 -23.03 -27.63
CA MET A 9 13.91 -22.56 -27.24
C MET A 9 13.90 -21.03 -27.23
N LEU A 10 12.81 -20.43 -27.71
CA LEU A 10 12.59 -18.98 -27.65
C LEU A 10 11.94 -18.66 -26.30
N ILE A 11 12.66 -17.96 -25.42
CA ILE A 11 12.11 -17.49 -24.14
C ILE A 11 11.45 -16.13 -24.37
N LYS A 12 10.17 -16.00 -24.02
CA LYS A 12 9.47 -14.71 -23.95
C LYS A 12 9.40 -14.28 -22.48
N GLY A 13 9.66 -13.00 -22.20
CA GLY A 13 9.67 -12.45 -20.84
C GLY A 13 8.26 -12.32 -20.27
N ALA A 14 7.75 -13.40 -19.67
CA ALA A 14 6.58 -13.39 -18.82
C ALA A 14 6.75 -14.48 -17.75
N GLY A 15 6.72 -14.10 -16.48
CA GLY A 15 7.02 -15.02 -15.39
C GLY A 15 6.46 -14.57 -14.06
N LYS A 16 6.29 -15.55 -13.17
CA LYS A 16 5.91 -15.36 -11.77
C LYS A 16 7.14 -15.54 -10.91
N PHE A 17 7.26 -14.74 -9.87
CA PHE A 17 8.35 -14.84 -8.91
C PHE A 17 7.80 -15.12 -7.52
N MET A 18 8.48 -16.00 -6.81
CA MET A 18 8.13 -16.42 -5.46
C MET A 18 9.39 -16.40 -4.61
N ALA A 19 9.35 -15.67 -3.51
CA ALA A 19 10.35 -15.71 -2.45
C ALA A 19 9.71 -16.31 -1.19
N LYS A 20 10.28 -17.42 -0.70
CA LYS A 20 9.86 -18.08 0.53
C LYS A 20 10.90 -17.86 1.61
N ILE A 21 10.47 -17.46 2.80
CA ILE A 21 11.38 -17.41 3.96
C ILE A 21 11.62 -18.87 4.42
N PRO A 22 12.89 -19.34 4.52
CA PRO A 22 13.17 -20.69 4.96
C PRO A 22 12.54 -21.00 6.33
N ASN A 23 11.97 -22.19 6.49
CA ASN A 23 11.33 -22.66 7.73
C ASN A 23 10.13 -21.84 8.23
N ARG A 24 9.53 -21.00 7.37
CA ARG A 24 8.27 -20.31 7.64
C ARG A 24 7.26 -20.58 6.54
N ASP A 25 5.98 -20.46 6.88
CA ASP A 25 4.86 -20.55 5.92
C ASP A 25 4.65 -19.24 5.14
N GLU A 26 5.44 -18.21 5.46
CA GLU A 26 5.37 -16.89 4.83
C GLU A 26 5.96 -16.93 3.41
N LEU A 27 5.13 -16.52 2.46
CA LEU A 27 5.40 -16.53 1.03
C LEU A 27 5.18 -15.14 0.45
N ILE A 28 6.15 -14.64 -0.30
CA ILE A 28 6.04 -13.39 -1.04
C ILE A 28 5.97 -13.76 -2.52
N THR A 29 4.82 -13.49 -3.15
CA THR A 29 4.61 -13.82 -4.56
C THR A 29 4.43 -12.54 -5.36
N ILE A 30 5.30 -12.35 -6.35
CA ILE A 30 5.17 -11.28 -7.35
C ILE A 30 4.49 -11.89 -8.58
N GLY A 31 3.22 -11.52 -8.77
CA GLY A 31 2.33 -12.16 -9.73
C GLY A 31 2.54 -11.74 -11.19
N THR A 32 2.96 -10.49 -11.45
CA THR A 32 3.15 -9.94 -12.80
C THR A 32 4.45 -9.14 -12.88
N LEU A 33 5.54 -9.81 -13.24
CA LEU A 33 6.83 -9.16 -13.44
C LEU A 33 6.82 -8.34 -14.74
N ASN A 34 7.35 -7.12 -14.66
CA ASN A 34 7.68 -6.32 -15.83
C ASN A 34 9.00 -6.79 -16.46
N ASN A 35 9.98 -7.11 -15.62
CA ASN A 35 11.28 -7.63 -16.05
C ASN A 35 11.89 -8.56 -14.99
N MET A 36 12.68 -9.53 -15.42
CA MET A 36 13.60 -10.27 -14.58
C MET A 36 14.94 -10.42 -15.30
N LEU A 37 16.01 -10.03 -14.62
CA LEU A 37 17.39 -10.28 -15.02
C LEU A 37 18.02 -11.30 -14.07
N LEU A 38 18.60 -12.36 -14.61
CA LEU A 38 19.48 -13.29 -13.89
C LEU A 38 20.89 -13.09 -14.44
N ASP A 39 21.76 -12.45 -13.66
CA ASP A 39 23.16 -12.23 -13.99
C ASP A 39 24.02 -13.28 -13.27
N ILE A 40 24.84 -14.01 -14.04
CA ILE A 40 25.75 -15.04 -13.51
C ILE A 40 27.17 -14.59 -13.86
N GLN A 41 27.89 -14.10 -12.86
CA GLN A 41 29.26 -13.67 -12.98
C GLN A 41 30.21 -14.74 -12.42
N LEU A 42 31.15 -15.17 -13.24
CA LEU A 42 32.21 -16.11 -12.90
C LEU A 42 33.54 -15.38 -12.96
N ASP A 43 34.23 -15.31 -11.84
CA ASP A 43 35.59 -14.79 -11.74
C ASP A 43 36.57 -15.96 -11.67
N MET A 44 37.34 -16.14 -12.73
CA MET A 44 38.35 -17.20 -12.87
C MET A 44 39.72 -16.55 -12.87
N GLN A 45 40.63 -17.08 -12.06
CA GLN A 45 42.03 -16.70 -12.07
C GLN A 45 42.86 -17.84 -12.60
N ASP A 46 43.66 -17.52 -13.61
CA ASP A 46 44.65 -18.44 -14.14
C ASP A 46 45.87 -18.51 -13.21
N ILE A 47 46.33 -19.73 -12.94
CA ILE A 47 47.57 -20.00 -12.21
C ILE A 47 48.66 -20.16 -13.27
N GLU A 48 49.53 -19.17 -13.33
CA GLU A 48 50.68 -19.14 -14.24
C GLU A 48 51.94 -19.66 -13.54
N GLY A 49 52.70 -20.50 -14.25
CA GLY A 49 53.97 -21.04 -13.76
C GLY A 49 54.69 -21.89 -14.81
N GLY A 50 56.02 -21.81 -14.84
CA GLY A 50 56.88 -22.51 -15.81
C GLY A 50 57.15 -21.72 -17.10
N ASP A 51 58.00 -22.28 -17.98
CA ASP A 51 58.46 -21.65 -19.25
C ASP A 51 57.41 -21.67 -20.39
N SER A 52 56.17 -22.07 -20.10
CA SER A 52 55.08 -22.14 -21.09
C SER A 52 54.16 -20.93 -20.97
N SER A 53 53.76 -20.36 -22.11
CA SER A 53 52.83 -19.21 -22.18
C SER A 53 51.35 -19.60 -22.00
N VAL A 54 51.07 -20.80 -21.51
CA VAL A 54 49.72 -21.33 -21.33
C VAL A 54 49.51 -21.60 -19.84
N PRO A 55 48.39 -21.15 -19.24
CA PRO A 55 48.14 -21.33 -17.81
C PRO A 55 48.09 -22.81 -17.44
N LEU A 56 48.69 -23.15 -16.28
CA LEU A 56 48.81 -24.52 -15.79
C LEU A 56 47.47 -25.04 -15.26
N ASP A 57 46.71 -24.17 -14.60
CA ASP A 57 45.41 -24.46 -14.00
C ASP A 57 44.58 -23.17 -13.89
N ALA A 58 43.26 -23.29 -13.84
CA ALA A 58 42.36 -22.15 -13.69
C ALA A 58 41.50 -22.33 -12.43
N LEU A 59 41.65 -21.42 -11.47
CA LEU A 59 40.94 -21.47 -10.20
C LEU A 59 39.72 -20.54 -10.26
N LEU A 60 38.53 -21.11 -10.00
CA LEU A 60 37.32 -20.33 -9.83
C LEU A 60 37.38 -19.59 -8.48
N ARG A 61 37.63 -18.28 -8.51
CA ARG A 61 37.72 -17.45 -7.30
C ARG A 61 36.35 -17.13 -6.73
N LYS A 62 35.42 -16.73 -7.58
CA LYS A 62 34.11 -16.26 -7.15
C LYS A 62 33.04 -16.57 -8.17
N LYS A 63 31.91 -17.08 -7.69
CA LYS A 63 30.68 -17.21 -8.46
C LYS A 63 29.63 -16.32 -7.80
N THR A 64 29.21 -15.28 -8.50
CA THR A 64 28.14 -14.37 -8.06
C THR A 64 26.95 -14.57 -8.96
N ILE A 65 25.78 -14.83 -8.37
CA ILE A 65 24.53 -14.93 -9.11
C ILE A 65 23.62 -13.84 -8.53
N ASP A 66 23.34 -12.83 -9.33
CA ASP A 66 22.42 -11.75 -8.98
C ASP A 66 21.11 -11.91 -9.75
N ILE A 67 19.98 -11.78 -9.06
CA ILE A 67 18.66 -11.69 -9.67
C ILE A 67 18.09 -10.32 -9.41
N THR A 68 17.69 -9.63 -10.47
CA THR A 68 16.89 -8.41 -10.39
C THR A 68 15.50 -8.70 -10.91
N ALA A 69 14.49 -8.49 -10.08
CA ALA A 69 13.08 -8.59 -10.47
C ALA A 69 12.43 -7.20 -10.39
N GLN A 70 11.64 -6.84 -11.40
CA GLN A 70 10.92 -5.57 -11.48
C GLN A 70 9.42 -5.84 -11.52
N ASP A 71 8.68 -5.29 -10.55
CA ASP A 71 7.22 -5.38 -10.48
C ASP A 71 6.56 -4.13 -11.09
N ALA A 72 5.40 -4.34 -11.68
CA ALA A 72 4.52 -3.30 -12.22
C ALA A 72 3.49 -2.80 -11.19
N LYS A 73 3.34 -3.49 -10.05
CA LYS A 73 2.43 -3.10 -8.96
C LYS A 73 3.21 -2.81 -7.67
N PHE A 74 2.72 -1.86 -6.89
CA PHE A 74 3.24 -1.62 -5.55
C PHE A 74 2.63 -2.63 -4.58
N ASP A 75 3.50 -3.31 -3.82
CA ASP A 75 3.11 -4.23 -2.75
C ASP A 75 4.08 -4.05 -1.57
N LEU A 76 3.53 -3.90 -0.36
CA LEU A 76 4.30 -3.80 0.88
C LEU A 76 5.08 -5.09 1.18
N ASN A 77 4.66 -6.24 0.65
CA ASN A 77 5.41 -7.49 0.77
C ASN A 77 6.77 -7.44 0.04
N LEU A 78 6.89 -6.65 -1.03
CA LEU A 78 8.18 -6.44 -1.70
C LEU A 78 9.14 -5.62 -0.82
N VAL A 79 8.60 -4.61 -0.12
CA VAL A 79 9.36 -3.78 0.82
C VAL A 79 9.78 -4.62 2.04
N ARG A 80 8.87 -5.47 2.55
CA ARG A 80 9.14 -6.45 3.59
C ARG A 80 10.30 -7.39 3.22
N LEU A 81 10.32 -7.89 1.99
CA LEU A 81 11.39 -8.76 1.51
C LEU A 81 12.76 -8.08 1.63
N VAL A 82 12.81 -6.78 1.31
CA VAL A 82 14.04 -5.98 1.30
C VAL A 82 14.51 -5.67 2.71
N LEU A 83 13.61 -5.15 3.54
CA LEU A 83 13.96 -4.61 4.85
C LEU A 83 14.00 -5.67 5.95
N GLY A 84 13.33 -6.80 5.73
CA GLY A 84 13.17 -7.85 6.75
C GLY A 84 12.20 -7.49 7.89
N SER A 85 11.48 -6.40 7.70
CA SER A 85 10.54 -5.80 8.64
C SER A 85 9.25 -6.63 8.81
N LYS A 86 8.50 -6.35 9.88
CA LYS A 86 7.20 -6.97 10.12
C LYS A 86 6.10 -6.15 9.45
N LEU A 87 5.27 -6.82 8.65
CA LEU A 87 4.04 -6.25 8.11
C LEU A 87 2.92 -6.48 9.14
N ARG A 88 2.23 -5.40 9.49
CA ARG A 88 0.99 -5.42 10.27
C ARG A 88 -0.13 -4.98 9.34
N GLU A 89 -1.04 -5.90 9.05
CA GLU A 89 -2.17 -5.67 8.14
C GLU A 89 -3.40 -5.20 8.91
N GLY A 90 -4.20 -4.31 8.31
CA GLY A 90 -5.47 -3.86 8.85
C GLY A 90 -5.37 -3.14 10.20
N VAL A 91 -4.24 -2.46 10.43
CA VAL A 91 -4.00 -1.66 11.62
C VAL A 91 -4.89 -0.42 11.55
N SER A 92 -5.69 -0.18 12.58
CA SER A 92 -6.62 0.95 12.61
C SER A 92 -6.27 1.92 13.73
N GLY A 93 -6.22 3.21 13.42
CA GLY A 93 -6.03 4.27 14.43
C GLY A 93 -7.32 4.58 15.19
N ALA A 94 -8.41 3.90 14.83
CA ALA A 94 -9.70 3.99 15.49
C ALA A 94 -10.35 2.62 15.67
N SER A 95 -11.20 2.47 16.68
CA SER A 95 -12.02 1.26 16.87
C SER A 95 -13.19 1.14 15.88
N TYR A 96 -13.22 2.00 14.85
CA TYR A 96 -14.28 2.09 13.86
C TYR A 96 -13.71 2.39 12.47
N ARG A 97 -14.45 2.00 11.43
CA ARG A 97 -14.26 2.51 10.05
C ARG A 97 -15.43 3.39 9.67
N LEU A 98 -15.22 4.41 8.85
CA LEU A 98 -16.31 5.22 8.30
C LEU A 98 -16.81 4.59 7.00
N VAL A 99 -18.11 4.31 6.95
CA VAL A 99 -18.80 3.82 5.76
C VAL A 99 -19.64 4.95 5.19
N THR A 100 -19.53 5.16 3.88
CA THR A 100 -20.38 6.09 3.14
C THR A 100 -21.38 5.30 2.32
N GLU A 101 -22.67 5.50 2.57
CA GLU A 101 -23.75 4.83 1.85
C GLU A 101 -24.75 5.85 1.30
N THR A 102 -25.13 5.71 0.03
CA THR A 102 -26.18 6.54 -0.59
C THR A 102 -27.49 5.77 -0.58
N VAL A 103 -28.50 6.33 0.07
CA VAL A 103 -29.82 5.74 0.21
C VAL A 103 -30.89 6.64 -0.42
N THR A 104 -31.90 6.04 -1.04
CA THR A 104 -33.08 6.77 -1.49
C THR A 104 -34.18 6.60 -0.45
N VAL A 105 -34.63 7.70 0.15
CA VAL A 105 -35.67 7.68 1.18
C VAL A 105 -37.01 7.30 0.53
N PRO A 106 -37.79 6.37 1.09
CA PRO A 106 -39.11 6.04 0.59
C PRO A 106 -40.00 7.28 0.42
N GLY A 107 -40.81 7.32 -0.64
CA GLY A 107 -41.77 8.41 -0.86
C GLY A 107 -42.98 8.36 0.05
N GLU A 108 -43.22 7.21 0.71
CA GLU A 108 -44.34 6.97 1.61
C GLU A 108 -43.85 6.38 2.93
N SER A 109 -44.64 6.54 3.99
CA SER A 109 -44.34 6.00 5.32
C SER A 109 -44.30 4.47 5.31
N PRO A 110 -43.37 3.81 6.03
CA PRO A 110 -42.37 4.39 6.91
C PRO A 110 -41.13 4.90 6.16
N TYR A 111 -40.71 6.13 6.47
CA TYR A 111 -39.48 6.76 5.94
C TYR A 111 -38.24 6.14 6.60
N GLN A 112 -37.97 4.87 6.30
CA GLN A 112 -36.88 4.11 6.90
C GLN A 112 -36.16 3.27 5.85
N VAL A 113 -34.84 3.16 5.99
CA VAL A 113 -33.98 2.34 5.13
C VAL A 113 -33.05 1.51 6.01
N LEU A 114 -32.74 0.30 5.54
CA LEU A 114 -31.71 -0.55 6.15
C LEU A 114 -30.36 -0.19 5.53
N LEU A 115 -29.39 0.13 6.38
CA LEU A 115 -28.00 0.28 6.02
C LEU A 115 -27.35 -1.09 5.84
N THR A 116 -26.29 -1.14 5.04
CA THR A 116 -25.54 -2.37 4.76
C THR A 116 -24.91 -2.95 6.04
N GLU A 117 -24.52 -2.08 6.96
CA GLU A 117 -23.83 -2.43 8.20
C GLU A 117 -24.44 -1.72 9.41
N ALA A 118 -24.24 -2.27 10.60
CA ALA A 118 -24.73 -1.66 11.83
C ALA A 118 -23.85 -0.46 12.23
N ALA A 119 -24.47 0.71 12.38
CA ALA A 119 -23.78 1.91 12.81
C ALA A 119 -23.42 1.85 14.30
N ALA A 120 -22.18 2.24 14.61
CA ALA A 120 -21.72 2.54 15.96
C ALA A 120 -22.22 3.93 16.41
N THR A 121 -22.16 4.18 17.71
CA THR A 121 -22.65 5.42 18.32
C THR A 121 -21.63 6.55 18.34
N SER A 122 -20.36 6.26 18.03
CA SER A 122 -19.27 7.24 17.98
C SER A 122 -18.27 6.85 16.89
N PRO A 123 -17.77 7.81 16.09
CA PRO A 123 -18.10 9.25 16.06
C PRO A 123 -19.54 9.53 15.61
N ALA A 124 -19.96 10.80 15.67
CA ALA A 124 -21.30 11.19 15.27
C ALA A 124 -21.53 10.91 13.77
N ILE A 125 -22.72 10.41 13.46
CA ILE A 125 -23.17 10.16 12.08
C ILE A 125 -23.42 11.49 11.39
N LYS A 126 -23.09 11.56 10.10
CA LYS A 126 -23.36 12.70 9.23
C LYS A 126 -24.22 12.27 8.05
N ALA A 127 -25.13 13.15 7.62
CA ALA A 127 -25.97 12.90 6.47
C ALA A 127 -26.05 14.14 5.58
N TYR A 128 -25.96 13.93 4.26
CA TYR A 128 -25.95 14.99 3.26
C TYR A 128 -26.97 14.67 2.15
N GLU A 129 -27.62 15.68 1.59
CA GLU A 129 -28.52 15.51 0.44
C GLU A 129 -27.71 15.26 -0.85
N ASP A 130 -28.05 14.20 -1.58
CA ASP A 130 -27.50 13.75 -2.87
C ASP A 130 -26.01 13.35 -2.89
N VAL A 131 -25.11 14.17 -2.35
CA VAL A 131 -23.64 13.96 -2.34
C VAL A 131 -23.03 14.37 -1.00
N ILE A 132 -21.82 13.89 -0.67
CA ILE A 132 -21.12 14.16 0.61
C ILE A 132 -20.88 15.67 0.86
N THR A 133 -20.80 16.46 -0.20
CA THR A 133 -20.65 17.93 -0.13
C THR A 133 -21.98 18.68 -0.25
N GLY A 134 -23.10 17.96 -0.18
CA GLY A 134 -24.45 18.49 -0.31
C GLY A 134 -24.93 19.18 0.97
N THR A 135 -26.21 19.54 1.02
CA THR A 135 -26.81 20.15 2.21
C THR A 135 -26.76 19.17 3.39
N ASP A 136 -26.22 19.62 4.53
CA ASP A 136 -26.22 18.83 5.78
C ASP A 136 -27.67 18.66 6.26
N VAL A 137 -28.12 17.40 6.26
CA VAL A 137 -29.45 16.97 6.73
C VAL A 137 -29.35 16.06 7.95
N THR A 138 -28.20 16.05 8.63
CA THR A 138 -27.89 15.17 9.78
C THR A 138 -28.96 15.22 10.86
N THR A 139 -29.53 16.40 11.14
CA THR A 139 -30.56 16.56 12.17
C THR A 139 -31.87 15.82 11.84
N GLY A 140 -32.16 15.60 10.56
CA GLY A 140 -33.36 14.91 10.09
C GLY A 140 -33.18 13.40 9.89
N VAL A 141 -32.05 12.84 10.33
CA VAL A 141 -31.73 11.41 10.19
C VAL A 141 -31.37 10.82 11.55
N THR A 142 -32.12 9.81 11.98
CA THR A 142 -31.81 9.03 13.17
C THR A 142 -31.40 7.62 12.78
N VAL A 143 -30.20 7.20 13.15
CA VAL A 143 -29.72 5.83 12.88
C VAL A 143 -29.64 5.04 14.19
N THR A 144 -30.18 3.83 14.20
CA THR A 144 -30.10 2.90 15.32
C THR A 144 -29.77 1.51 14.81
N GLY A 145 -28.57 1.01 15.14
CA GLY A 145 -28.05 -0.23 14.56
C GLY A 145 -27.92 -0.09 13.04
N ASN A 146 -28.54 -0.99 12.28
CA ASN A 146 -28.55 -0.96 10.82
C ASN A 146 -29.77 -0.23 10.22
N LYS A 147 -30.53 0.52 11.04
CA LYS A 147 -31.76 1.17 10.59
C LYS A 147 -31.61 2.68 10.62
N ALA A 148 -31.75 3.32 9.46
CA ALA A 148 -31.87 4.76 9.32
C ALA A 148 -33.34 5.17 9.20
N VAL A 149 -33.77 6.15 10.01
CA VAL A 149 -35.11 6.74 10.01
C VAL A 149 -34.97 8.21 9.62
N PHE A 150 -35.80 8.64 8.68
CA PHE A 150 -35.75 9.98 8.10
C PHE A 150 -36.98 10.79 8.50
N GLU A 151 -36.80 12.09 8.61
CA GLU A 151 -37.92 13.02 8.71
C GLU A 151 -38.72 13.08 7.40
N THR A 152 -40.01 13.42 7.52
CA THR A 152 -40.94 13.49 6.38
C THR A 152 -40.50 14.45 5.28
N ALA A 153 -39.71 15.48 5.61
CA ALA A 153 -39.16 16.45 4.66
C ALA A 153 -38.13 15.84 3.68
N LEU A 154 -37.59 14.65 3.99
CA LEU A 154 -36.61 13.95 3.16
C LEU A 154 -37.25 12.86 2.27
N ALA A 155 -38.58 12.71 2.30
CA ALA A 155 -39.28 11.71 1.51
C ALA A 155 -38.96 11.81 0.00
N GLY A 156 -38.61 10.68 -0.62
CA GLY A 156 -38.27 10.61 -2.05
C GLY A 156 -36.90 11.21 -2.43
N LYS A 157 -36.16 11.80 -1.49
CA LYS A 157 -34.82 12.36 -1.75
C LYS A 157 -33.73 11.29 -1.65
N LYS A 158 -32.58 11.56 -2.28
CA LYS A 158 -31.35 10.80 -2.05
C LYS A 158 -30.57 11.43 -0.91
N VAL A 159 -30.13 10.60 0.02
CA VAL A 159 -29.35 11.01 1.18
C VAL A 159 -28.09 10.14 1.24
N VAL A 160 -26.94 10.78 1.36
CA VAL A 160 -25.66 10.14 1.62
C VAL A 160 -25.42 10.15 3.12
N ILE A 161 -25.28 8.97 3.72
CA ILE A 161 -25.03 8.81 5.15
C ILE A 161 -23.58 8.35 5.33
N VAL A 162 -22.85 9.07 6.16
CA VAL A 162 -21.52 8.71 6.63
C VAL A 162 -21.67 8.27 8.07
N TYR A 163 -21.48 6.98 8.34
CA TYR A 163 -21.65 6.40 9.67
C TYR A 163 -20.46 5.51 10.05
N PRO A 164 -20.07 5.48 11.34
CA PRO A 164 -19.02 4.58 11.78
C PRO A 164 -19.55 3.16 11.94
N VAL A 165 -18.74 2.17 11.60
CA VAL A 165 -18.99 0.76 11.92
C VAL A 165 -17.89 0.28 12.86
N ALA A 166 -18.27 -0.30 13.99
CA ALA A 166 -17.34 -0.82 14.98
C ALA A 166 -16.53 -1.98 14.41
N LEU A 167 -15.20 -1.89 14.52
CA LEU A 167 -14.28 -2.96 14.16
C LEU A 167 -14.09 -3.87 15.38
N SER A 168 -14.81 -5.00 15.38
CA SER A 168 -14.70 -5.98 16.46
C SER A 168 -13.35 -6.70 16.39
N GLY A 169 -12.58 -6.68 17.48
CA GLY A 169 -11.29 -7.37 17.60
C GLY A 169 -10.08 -6.56 17.13
N VAL A 170 -10.27 -5.30 16.71
CA VAL A 170 -9.17 -4.39 16.36
C VAL A 170 -8.85 -3.51 17.56
N GLN A 171 -7.64 -3.65 18.09
CA GLN A 171 -7.09 -2.70 19.06
C GLN A 171 -6.64 -1.45 18.32
N GLN A 172 -6.96 -0.28 18.86
CA GLN A 172 -6.43 0.98 18.35
C GLN A 172 -4.91 0.92 18.41
N ASP A 173 -4.29 1.23 17.28
CA ASP A 173 -2.84 1.26 17.15
C ASP A 173 -2.39 2.68 16.84
N ASP A 174 -1.30 3.10 17.48
CA ASP A 174 -0.78 4.45 17.36
C ASP A 174 -0.30 4.76 15.93
N ASP A 175 -0.01 3.75 15.11
CA ASP A 175 0.44 3.91 13.71
C ASP A 175 -0.70 3.85 12.69
N GLY A 176 -1.95 3.67 13.13
CA GLY A 176 -3.12 3.57 12.27
C GLY A 176 -3.64 4.92 11.74
N PHE A 177 -2.74 5.78 11.27
CA PHE A 177 -3.10 7.11 10.77
C PHE A 177 -2.50 7.39 9.40
N VAL A 178 -3.13 8.34 8.71
CA VAL A 178 -2.61 8.92 7.47
C VAL A 178 -2.46 10.42 7.66
N TRP A 179 -1.44 11.00 7.04
CA TRP A 179 -1.29 12.44 6.90
C TRP A 179 -2.09 12.92 5.71
N GLU A 180 -3.07 13.79 5.96
CA GLU A 180 -3.67 14.61 4.91
C GLU A 180 -2.79 15.83 4.70
N LEU A 181 -2.36 16.03 3.45
CA LEU A 181 -1.39 17.05 3.07
C LEU A 181 -2.00 18.04 2.09
N GLU A 182 -1.72 19.32 2.34
CA GLU A 182 -2.12 20.45 1.50
C GLU A 182 -3.63 20.53 1.21
N GLU A 183 -4.46 20.18 2.19
CA GLU A 183 -5.91 20.37 2.08
C GLU A 183 -6.21 21.87 1.99
N LYS A 184 -6.78 22.29 0.87
CA LYS A 184 -7.02 23.70 0.57
C LYS A 184 -8.37 24.15 1.10
N HIS A 185 -8.35 25.23 1.87
CA HIS A 185 -9.55 25.90 2.37
C HIS A 185 -9.54 27.38 2.06
N VAL A 186 -10.73 27.98 2.03
CA VAL A 186 -10.92 29.43 2.08
C VAL A 186 -11.66 29.72 3.36
N ILE A 187 -11.12 30.63 4.19
CA ILE A 187 -11.72 30.97 5.47
C ILE A 187 -13.03 31.70 5.24
N GLN A 188 -14.13 31.16 5.77
CA GLN A 188 -15.47 31.72 5.62
C GLN A 188 -15.99 32.22 6.96
N GLU A 189 -16.83 33.25 6.94
CA GLU A 189 -17.52 33.72 8.14
C GLU A 189 -18.84 32.97 8.32
N VAL A 190 -18.93 32.19 9.39
CA VAL A 190 -20.12 31.42 9.76
C VAL A 190 -20.52 31.83 11.18
N ASN A 191 -21.76 32.29 11.37
CA ASN A 191 -22.29 32.69 12.68
C ASN A 191 -21.41 33.73 13.43
N GLY A 192 -20.76 34.65 12.71
CA GLY A 192 -19.89 35.69 13.27
C GLY A 192 -18.51 35.20 13.70
N LYS A 193 -18.12 33.96 13.36
CA LYS A 193 -16.76 33.44 13.51
C LYS A 193 -16.18 33.14 12.14
N CYS A 194 -14.90 33.45 11.94
CA CYS A 194 -14.17 33.03 10.75
C CYS A 194 -13.70 31.58 10.96
N GLU A 195 -14.27 30.65 10.22
CA GLU A 195 -13.98 29.22 10.34
C GLU A 195 -13.65 28.54 9.00
N ALA A 196 -12.92 27.43 9.09
CA ALA A 196 -12.74 26.45 8.02
C ALA A 196 -12.99 25.05 8.59
N GLU A 197 -13.88 24.28 7.96
CA GLU A 197 -14.21 22.92 8.37
C GLU A 197 -13.35 21.92 7.60
N LEU A 198 -12.64 21.05 8.32
CA LEU A 198 -11.80 20.03 7.69
C LEU A 198 -12.68 18.94 7.09
N VAL A 199 -12.33 18.48 5.89
CA VAL A 199 -13.10 17.44 5.18
C VAL A 199 -13.19 16.16 6.01
N PHE A 200 -12.10 15.80 6.69
CA PHE A 200 -12.04 14.65 7.59
C PHE A 200 -11.98 15.05 9.07
N GLY A 201 -12.57 16.20 9.43
CA GLY A 201 -12.55 16.73 10.80
C GLY A 201 -13.19 15.80 11.85
N THR A 202 -14.07 14.89 11.43
CA THR A 202 -14.73 13.89 12.28
C THR A 202 -13.87 12.66 12.58
N SER A 203 -12.79 12.44 11.83
CA SER A 203 -11.87 11.30 11.98
C SER A 203 -10.46 11.73 12.34
N LEU A 204 -10.31 12.88 13.00
CA LEU A 204 -9.03 13.37 13.49
C LEU A 204 -8.35 12.35 14.42
N TYR A 205 -7.02 12.22 14.28
CA TYR A 205 -6.22 11.42 15.21
C TYR A 205 -6.33 11.97 16.64
N THR A 206 -6.14 11.13 17.66
CA THR A 206 -6.26 11.51 19.08
C THR A 206 -5.41 12.73 19.43
N THR A 207 -4.24 12.86 18.79
CA THR A 207 -3.39 14.06 18.78
C THR A 207 -3.23 14.55 17.33
N PRO A 208 -4.14 15.37 16.81
CA PRO A 208 -4.29 15.55 15.36
C PRO A 208 -3.12 16.28 14.67
N GLU A 209 -2.15 16.81 15.43
CA GLU A 209 -0.94 17.49 14.93
C GLU A 209 -1.22 18.35 13.68
N ILE A 210 -2.04 19.38 13.88
CA ILE A 210 -2.51 20.23 12.79
C ILE A 210 -1.47 21.30 12.49
N SER A 211 -1.23 21.55 11.20
CA SER A 211 -0.38 22.65 10.72
C SER A 211 -1.12 23.43 9.65
N VAL A 212 -1.29 24.74 9.89
CA VAL A 212 -1.99 25.64 8.96
C VAL A 212 -1.02 26.65 8.41
N ARG A 213 -1.02 26.83 7.09
CA ARG A 213 -0.23 27.88 6.42
C ARG A 213 -1.09 28.69 5.45
N THR A 214 -0.78 29.98 5.31
CA THR A 214 -1.44 30.83 4.32
C THR A 214 -0.96 30.50 2.91
N LEU A 215 -1.87 30.52 1.93
CA LEU A 215 -1.51 30.34 0.52
C LEU A 215 -0.61 31.50 0.05
N THR A 216 -1.04 32.72 0.36
CA THR A 216 -0.28 33.94 0.06
C THR A 216 0.79 34.13 1.13
N GLY A 217 2.06 34.06 0.72
CA GLY A 217 3.21 34.29 1.61
C GLY A 217 3.70 33.07 2.40
N ASN A 218 3.05 31.90 2.27
CA ASN A 218 3.50 30.64 2.89
C ASN A 218 3.79 30.75 4.40
N LYS A 219 3.02 31.58 5.11
CA LYS A 219 3.23 31.85 6.54
C LYS A 219 2.58 30.75 7.37
N LEU A 220 3.34 30.11 8.26
CA LEU A 220 2.83 29.14 9.22
C LEU A 220 2.12 29.86 10.37
N LEU A 221 0.87 29.49 10.63
CA LEU A 221 0.09 30.00 11.76
C LEU A 221 0.32 29.14 13.00
N LYS A 222 0.22 29.76 14.19
CA LYS A 222 0.42 29.07 15.47
C LYS A 222 -0.89 28.57 16.03
N GLN A 223 -0.91 27.31 16.49
CA GLN A 223 -2.06 26.76 17.19
C GLN A 223 -2.18 27.39 18.58
N LEU A 224 -3.39 27.82 18.92
CA LEU A 224 -3.77 28.31 20.24
C LEU A 224 -4.59 27.23 20.95
N SER A 225 -4.34 26.99 22.25
CA SER A 225 -5.04 25.95 23.01
C SER A 225 -6.43 26.37 23.49
N ASN A 226 -6.64 27.66 23.76
CA ASN A 226 -7.92 28.23 24.18
C ASN A 226 -7.96 29.75 23.94
N GLY A 227 -9.16 30.33 23.86
CA GLY A 227 -9.36 31.77 23.72
C GLY A 227 -9.63 32.22 22.28
N THR A 228 -9.44 33.52 22.00
CA THR A 228 -9.71 34.10 20.68
C THR A 228 -8.40 34.22 19.88
N PRO A 229 -8.33 33.66 18.65
CA PRO A 229 -7.12 33.74 17.82
C PRO A 229 -6.75 35.17 17.42
N THR A 230 -5.45 35.48 17.43
CA THR A 230 -4.88 36.66 16.75
C THR A 230 -4.64 36.37 15.25
N GLU A 231 -4.23 37.37 14.47
CA GLU A 231 -3.99 37.23 13.01
C GLU A 231 -2.92 36.20 12.64
N GLU A 232 -2.09 35.77 13.58
CA GLU A 232 -1.04 34.77 13.37
C GLU A 232 -1.38 33.41 14.00
N GLN A 233 -2.59 33.26 14.51
CA GLN A 233 -3.01 32.12 15.30
C GLN A 233 -4.30 31.51 14.77
N TYR A 234 -4.52 30.25 15.15
CA TYR A 234 -5.78 29.55 14.92
C TYR A 234 -6.11 28.67 16.12
N LEU A 235 -7.40 28.41 16.33
CA LEU A 235 -7.91 27.51 17.36
C LEU A 235 -8.58 26.30 16.69
N VAL A 236 -8.47 25.12 17.28
CA VAL A 236 -9.10 23.90 16.78
C VAL A 236 -10.26 23.52 17.71
N GLU A 237 -11.47 23.46 17.17
CA GLU A 237 -12.68 23.02 17.89
C GLU A 237 -13.39 21.94 17.07
N GLY A 238 -13.30 20.67 17.49
CA GLY A 238 -14.14 19.59 16.96
C GLY A 238 -14.09 19.38 15.44
N GLY A 239 -12.91 19.48 14.82
CA GLY A 239 -12.74 19.35 13.37
C GLY A 239 -12.86 20.67 12.59
N LYS A 240 -13.16 21.77 13.28
CA LYS A 240 -13.18 23.12 12.74
C LYS A 240 -11.96 23.92 13.18
N LEU A 241 -11.44 24.72 12.26
CA LEU A 241 -10.39 25.69 12.50
C LEU A 241 -11.02 27.07 12.63
N ILE A 242 -10.78 27.75 13.74
CA ILE A 242 -11.28 29.10 14.03
C ILE A 242 -10.13 30.09 13.89
N PHE A 243 -10.39 31.19 13.20
CA PHE A 243 -9.43 32.22 12.85
C PHE A 243 -9.88 33.61 13.32
N ASN A 244 -8.92 34.55 13.28
CA ASN A 244 -9.23 35.96 13.46
C ASN A 244 -10.03 36.53 12.28
N ALA A 245 -10.90 37.51 12.54
CA ALA A 245 -11.71 38.16 11.51
C ALA A 245 -10.88 38.81 10.38
N ALA A 246 -9.65 39.24 10.65
CA ALA A 246 -8.75 39.79 9.65
C ALA A 246 -8.32 38.77 8.57
N LEU A 247 -8.46 37.46 8.84
CA LEU A 247 -8.14 36.38 7.92
C LEU A 247 -9.34 35.91 7.08
N LYS A 248 -10.45 36.65 7.09
CA LYS A 248 -11.60 36.35 6.23
C LYS A 248 -11.20 36.35 4.75
N ASP A 249 -11.76 35.39 4.00
CA ASP A 249 -11.52 35.20 2.55
C ASP A 249 -10.06 34.86 2.18
N VAL A 250 -9.21 34.57 3.17
CA VAL A 250 -7.84 34.11 2.94
C VAL A 250 -7.84 32.61 2.65
N ALA A 251 -7.14 32.22 1.58
CA ALA A 251 -6.91 30.81 1.27
C ALA A 251 -5.75 30.25 2.12
N ILE A 252 -5.96 29.05 2.66
CA ILE A 252 -5.01 28.34 3.52
C ILE A 252 -4.80 26.91 3.02
N TYR A 253 -3.65 26.35 3.39
CA TYR A 253 -3.39 24.92 3.34
C TYR A 253 -3.31 24.37 4.75
N VAL A 254 -3.92 23.21 4.95
CA VAL A 254 -3.90 22.49 6.22
C VAL A 254 -3.26 21.12 6.01
N ASN A 255 -2.39 20.74 6.94
CA ASN A 255 -1.88 19.38 7.06
C ASN A 255 -2.29 18.83 8.43
N TYR A 256 -2.77 17.59 8.50
CA TYR A 256 -3.18 16.99 9.77
C TYR A 256 -3.17 15.46 9.72
N LYS A 257 -3.17 14.83 10.89
CA LYS A 257 -3.32 13.37 11.03
C LYS A 257 -4.79 13.00 11.13
N ARG A 258 -5.21 12.00 10.36
CA ARG A 258 -6.51 11.34 10.51
C ARG A 258 -6.37 9.85 10.77
N ASN A 259 -7.30 9.30 11.56
CA ASN A 259 -7.42 7.87 11.75
C ASN A 259 -7.88 7.21 10.45
N GLU A 260 -7.28 6.09 10.10
CA GLU A 260 -7.65 5.28 8.96
C GLU A 260 -7.25 3.81 9.22
N VAL A 261 -7.83 2.89 8.45
CA VAL A 261 -7.35 1.50 8.42
C VAL A 261 -6.23 1.39 7.38
N VAL A 262 -5.03 1.04 7.83
CA VAL A 262 -3.82 0.99 7.01
C VAL A 262 -3.05 -0.32 7.21
N ASP A 263 -2.27 -0.68 6.20
CA ASP A 263 -1.25 -1.71 6.33
C ASP A 263 0.09 -1.02 6.61
N VAL A 264 0.72 -1.37 7.73
CA VAL A 264 1.94 -0.73 8.23
C VAL A 264 3.11 -1.71 8.14
N LEU A 265 4.21 -1.26 7.54
CA LEU A 265 5.48 -1.96 7.59
C LEU A 265 6.42 -1.23 8.55
N ASP A 266 6.77 -1.88 9.66
CA ASP A 266 7.63 -1.28 10.69
C ASP A 266 9.10 -1.31 10.25
N ILE A 267 9.67 -0.18 9.88
CA ILE A 267 11.09 -0.09 9.50
C ILE A 267 11.93 0.19 10.74
N SER A 268 12.55 -0.84 11.31
CA SER A 268 13.40 -0.71 12.49
C SER A 268 14.89 -0.59 12.14
N SER A 269 15.63 0.17 12.94
CA SER A 269 17.10 0.27 12.85
C SER A 269 17.82 -1.05 13.17
N ARG A 270 17.10 -2.04 13.72
CA ARG A 270 17.62 -3.37 14.04
C ARG A 270 17.21 -4.44 13.03
N ASP A 271 16.39 -4.09 12.04
CA ASP A 271 15.97 -5.05 11.03
C ASP A 271 17.15 -5.42 10.13
N LEU A 272 17.26 -6.71 9.84
CA LEU A 272 18.31 -7.26 8.99
C LEU A 272 17.67 -7.85 7.74
N PRO A 273 18.27 -7.66 6.55
CA PRO A 273 17.76 -8.26 5.32
C PRO A 273 17.61 -9.78 5.46
N LEU A 274 16.41 -10.27 5.14
CA LEU A 274 16.11 -11.70 5.23
C LEU A 274 16.83 -12.48 4.13
N THR A 275 17.17 -13.73 4.44
CA THR A 275 17.54 -14.71 3.43
C THR A 275 16.30 -15.45 2.95
N VAL A 276 16.17 -15.65 1.65
CA VAL A 276 14.99 -16.26 1.02
C VAL A 276 15.35 -17.37 0.04
N HIS A 277 14.46 -18.34 -0.06
CA HIS A 277 14.42 -19.35 -1.11
C HIS A 277 13.62 -18.79 -2.29
N LEU A 278 14.20 -18.83 -3.48
CA LEU A 278 13.63 -18.17 -4.65
C LEU A 278 13.17 -19.21 -5.67
N VAL A 279 11.94 -19.05 -6.16
CA VAL A 279 11.39 -19.82 -7.27
C VAL A 279 10.83 -18.86 -8.31
N HIS A 280 11.33 -18.96 -9.52
CA HIS A 280 10.82 -18.28 -10.70
C HIS A 280 10.20 -19.31 -11.64
N ASP A 281 8.99 -19.04 -12.15
CA ASP A 281 8.34 -19.84 -13.18
C ASP A 281 8.01 -18.95 -14.39
N GLY A 282 8.69 -19.18 -15.51
CA GLY A 282 8.44 -18.50 -16.77
C GLY A 282 7.74 -19.45 -17.75
N ARG A 283 6.57 -19.07 -18.26
CA ARG A 283 5.81 -19.85 -19.24
C ARG A 283 5.60 -19.04 -20.51
N PHE A 284 5.76 -19.69 -21.66
CA PHE A 284 5.57 -19.02 -22.94
C PHE A 284 5.08 -19.98 -24.02
N GLU A 285 4.37 -19.38 -24.97
CA GLU A 285 3.92 -20.05 -26.18
C GLU A 285 5.02 -20.03 -27.25
N GLN A 286 5.37 -21.22 -27.73
CA GLN A 286 6.28 -21.42 -28.84
C GLN A 286 5.58 -21.15 -30.19
N LYS A 287 6.36 -21.04 -31.28
CA LYS A 287 5.82 -20.78 -32.63
C LYS A 287 4.89 -21.90 -33.14
N ASP A 288 4.95 -23.08 -32.54
CA ASP A 288 4.12 -24.25 -32.85
C ASP A 288 2.84 -24.33 -32.00
N GLY A 289 2.55 -23.31 -31.16
CA GLY A 289 1.39 -23.28 -30.26
C GLY A 289 1.56 -24.12 -28.99
N SER A 290 2.69 -24.83 -28.82
CA SER A 290 2.99 -25.53 -27.57
C SER A 290 3.38 -24.55 -26.47
N VAL A 291 2.87 -24.76 -25.25
CA VAL A 291 3.26 -23.96 -24.07
C VAL A 291 4.39 -24.67 -23.36
N GLN A 292 5.54 -24.01 -23.25
CA GLN A 292 6.68 -24.53 -22.51
C GLN A 292 7.08 -23.59 -21.40
N GLY A 293 7.67 -24.18 -20.36
CA GLY A 293 8.06 -23.48 -19.16
C GLY A 293 9.51 -23.75 -18.80
N TYR A 294 10.10 -22.79 -18.11
CA TYR A 294 11.34 -22.97 -17.37
C TYR A 294 11.17 -22.44 -15.96
N GLN A 295 11.72 -23.19 -15.00
CA GLN A 295 11.67 -22.86 -13.61
C GLN A 295 13.09 -22.68 -13.09
N THR A 296 13.38 -21.53 -12.48
CA THR A 296 14.65 -21.29 -11.78
C THR A 296 14.38 -21.35 -10.29
N GLU A 297 15.09 -22.23 -9.59
CA GLU A 297 15.01 -22.40 -8.15
C GLU A 297 16.38 -22.12 -7.54
N LEU A 298 16.46 -21.21 -6.59
CA LEU A 298 17.70 -20.88 -5.88
C LEU A 298 17.49 -21.04 -4.39
N TYR A 299 18.40 -21.79 -3.76
CA TYR A 299 18.13 -22.31 -2.44
C TYR A 299 18.26 -21.27 -1.32
N GLN A 300 19.19 -20.33 -1.48
CA GLN A 300 19.38 -19.25 -0.52
C GLN A 300 19.87 -17.99 -1.21
N CYS A 301 19.08 -16.93 -1.10
CA CYS A 301 19.35 -15.60 -1.65
C CYS A 301 19.29 -14.56 -0.55
N ARG A 302 20.10 -13.49 -0.63
CA ARG A 302 20.07 -12.33 0.26
C ARG A 302 19.85 -11.07 -0.56
N VAL A 303 19.12 -10.10 -0.03
CA VAL A 303 18.88 -8.82 -0.72
C VAL A 303 20.18 -8.00 -0.83
N LYS A 304 20.48 -7.55 -2.03
CA LYS A 304 21.63 -6.69 -2.37
C LYS A 304 21.19 -5.24 -2.38
N SER A 305 21.03 -4.69 -1.18
CA SER A 305 21.02 -3.26 -0.76
C SER A 305 20.23 -2.19 -1.54
N ASN A 306 19.62 -2.42 -2.71
CA ASN A 306 18.96 -1.37 -3.46
C ASN A 306 17.50 -1.73 -3.77
N PHE A 307 16.59 -1.18 -2.96
CA PHE A 307 15.18 -1.08 -3.28
C PHE A 307 14.88 0.37 -3.62
N THR A 308 14.23 0.58 -4.76
CA THR A 308 13.88 1.91 -5.23
C THR A 308 12.36 2.01 -5.37
N ILE A 309 11.81 3.09 -4.83
CA ILE A 309 10.47 3.56 -5.16
C ILE A 309 10.68 4.78 -6.04
N ASP A 310 10.51 4.61 -7.35
CA ASP A 310 10.51 5.74 -8.27
C ASP A 310 9.05 6.10 -8.61
N ALA A 311 8.56 7.16 -7.97
CA ALA A 311 7.22 7.69 -8.19
C ALA A 311 7.30 8.92 -9.11
N GLN A 312 7.51 8.70 -10.41
CA GLN A 312 7.51 9.78 -11.40
C GLN A 312 6.07 10.16 -11.79
N ARG A 313 5.82 11.46 -11.99
CA ARG A 313 4.52 11.91 -12.51
C ARG A 313 4.25 11.26 -13.87
N GLN A 314 3.06 10.66 -14.02
CA GLN A 314 2.52 10.08 -15.27
C GLN A 314 3.18 8.78 -15.76
N GLN A 315 4.06 8.15 -14.99
CA GLN A 315 4.55 6.79 -15.27
C GLN A 315 4.13 5.84 -14.15
N ALA A 316 3.85 4.59 -14.49
CA ALA A 316 3.62 3.56 -13.48
C ALA A 316 4.89 3.36 -12.68
N SER A 317 4.82 3.47 -11.35
CA SER A 317 5.95 3.24 -10.46
C SER A 317 6.52 1.84 -10.73
N THR A 318 7.82 1.76 -11.01
CA THR A 318 8.48 0.46 -11.15
C THR A 318 9.32 0.17 -9.94
N HIS A 319 9.07 -0.97 -9.29
CA HIS A 319 9.78 -1.38 -8.10
C HIS A 319 10.76 -2.49 -8.46
N SER A 320 12.04 -2.32 -8.14
CA SER A 320 13.06 -3.33 -8.39
C SER A 320 13.65 -3.89 -7.09
N VAL A 321 13.80 -5.20 -7.02
CA VAL A 321 14.58 -5.87 -5.96
C VAL A 321 15.74 -6.65 -6.59
N THR A 322 16.93 -6.50 -6.01
CA THR A 322 18.11 -7.29 -6.40
C THR A 322 18.50 -8.24 -5.27
N LEU A 323 18.67 -9.52 -5.60
CA LEU A 323 19.00 -10.60 -4.69
C LEU A 323 20.29 -11.28 -5.16
N THR A 324 21.25 -11.46 -4.26
CA THR A 324 22.45 -12.27 -4.51
C THR A 324 22.26 -13.66 -3.94
N VAL A 325 22.62 -14.69 -4.69
CA VAL A 325 22.72 -16.07 -4.17
C VAL A 325 23.88 -16.15 -3.20
N ILE A 326 23.66 -16.83 -2.09
CA ILE A 326 24.70 -17.19 -1.11
C ILE A 326 24.77 -18.72 -1.01
N ASP A 327 25.90 -19.23 -0.53
CA ASP A 327 26.07 -20.67 -0.33
C ASP A 327 25.06 -21.19 0.71
N PRO A 328 24.18 -22.15 0.35
CA PRO A 328 23.23 -22.72 1.29
C PRO A 328 23.82 -23.84 2.17
N GLU A 329 25.12 -24.13 2.06
CA GLU A 329 25.85 -25.18 2.80
C GLU A 329 25.16 -26.56 2.75
N ARG A 330 24.49 -26.84 1.64
CA ARG A 330 23.80 -28.12 1.44
C ARG A 330 24.81 -29.21 1.17
N PHE A 331 24.53 -30.42 1.65
CA PHE A 331 25.35 -31.62 1.41
C PHE A 331 25.60 -31.91 -0.09
N ASP A 332 24.74 -31.42 -0.97
CA ASP A 332 24.86 -31.57 -2.43
C ASP A 332 25.67 -30.47 -3.13
N ASN A 333 26.19 -29.48 -2.39
CA ASN A 333 26.94 -28.32 -2.88
C ASN A 333 26.24 -27.54 -4.01
N LYS A 334 24.91 -27.62 -4.10
CA LYS A 334 24.13 -26.94 -5.14
C LYS A 334 23.66 -25.58 -4.64
N LEU A 335 23.83 -24.56 -5.48
CA LEU A 335 23.30 -23.22 -5.26
C LEU A 335 21.84 -23.06 -5.74
N GLY A 336 21.40 -23.95 -6.63
CA GLY A 336 20.06 -23.95 -7.20
C GLY A 336 19.92 -24.87 -8.41
N THR A 337 18.74 -24.86 -9.04
CA THR A 337 18.43 -25.63 -10.25
C THR A 337 17.69 -24.79 -11.27
N ILE A 338 17.96 -25.03 -12.56
CA ILE A 338 17.15 -24.51 -13.66
C ILE A 338 16.53 -25.73 -14.34
N LYS A 339 15.20 -25.79 -14.30
CA LYS A 339 14.38 -26.87 -14.85
C LYS A 339 13.68 -26.37 -16.10
N ARG A 340 13.52 -27.25 -17.08
CA ARG A 340 12.68 -27.01 -18.27
C ARG A 340 11.59 -28.06 -18.29
N TYR A 341 10.38 -27.65 -18.66
CA TYR A 341 9.25 -28.56 -18.75
C TYR A 341 8.29 -28.14 -19.87
N GLU A 342 7.53 -29.11 -20.38
CA GLU A 342 6.40 -28.87 -21.27
C GLU A 342 5.14 -28.76 -20.41
N VAL A 343 4.33 -27.73 -20.65
CA VAL A 343 3.07 -27.56 -19.92
C VAL A 343 2.05 -28.46 -20.61
N ALA A 344 1.69 -29.58 -19.98
CA ALA A 344 0.57 -30.36 -20.45
C ALA A 344 -0.69 -29.49 -20.38
N THR A 345 -1.32 -29.21 -21.52
CA THR A 345 -2.65 -28.63 -21.56
C THR A 345 -3.57 -29.63 -20.89
N ALA A 346 -4.07 -29.30 -19.69
CA ALA A 346 -5.12 -30.10 -19.08
C ALA A 346 -6.27 -30.16 -20.09
N SER A 347 -6.53 -31.36 -20.63
CA SER A 347 -7.71 -31.57 -21.46
C SER A 347 -8.90 -31.20 -20.60
N ALA A 348 -9.64 -30.16 -21.01
CA ALA A 348 -10.95 -29.88 -20.48
C ALA A 348 -11.82 -31.09 -20.81
N ASN A 349 -11.91 -32.04 -19.89
CA ASN A 349 -12.91 -33.08 -19.97
C ASN A 349 -14.25 -32.39 -19.66
N ASN A 350 -15.09 -32.31 -20.69
CA ASN A 350 -16.52 -32.01 -20.59
C ASN A 350 -17.22 -32.89 -19.56
#